data_AF-A0A9N9N578-F1
#
_entry.id   AF-A0A9N9N578-F1
#
_cell.length_a   1.000
_cell.length_b   1.000
_cell.length_c   1.000
_cell.angle_alpha   90.00
_cell.angle_beta   90.00
_cell.angle_gamma   90.00
#
_symmetry.space_group_name_H-M   'P 1'
#
loop_
_entity.id
_entity.type
_entity.pdbx_description
1 polymer ?
#
loop_
_entity_poly.entity_id
_entity_poly.type
_entity_poly.pdbx_seq_one_letter_code
_entity_poly.pdbx_strand_id
1 'polypeptide(L)'
;AFEKLKSVLDEQANDKNSVMLRNSKIRFNHFAYVDFTPTRMDLINYFFRGAAILCKRNQKGTDLLIPIAMVQDDETPVTEDNLSFISIQVRNRADDGKPTGDEIEVFKRQRTDNIFKQTARYIEIDNSVPFPLPYLGIYMSLGVASEDIECQCMLDIGVKTRK
;
A
#
# COMPACT_ATOMS: atom_id res chain seq x y z
N ALA A 1 -13.62 15.60 19.47
CA ALA A 1 -13.08 14.45 18.71
C ALA A 1 -12.76 14.85 17.26
N PHE A 2 -13.71 15.43 16.52
CA PHE A 2 -13.52 15.90 15.13
C PHE A 2 -12.41 16.96 14.99
N GLU A 3 -12.36 17.95 15.88
CA GLU A 3 -11.31 18.99 15.92
C GLU A 3 -9.90 18.41 16.10
N LYS A 4 -9.76 17.37 16.92
CA LYS A 4 -8.48 16.70 17.20
C LYS A 4 -8.04 15.80 16.05
N LEU A 5 -9.00 15.25 15.30
CA LEU A 5 -8.72 14.52 14.06
C LEU A 5 -8.26 15.49 12.97
N LYS A 6 -8.94 16.64 12.85
CA LYS A 6 -8.60 17.69 11.90
C LYS A 6 -7.22 18.28 12.17
N SER A 7 -6.89 18.57 13.44
CA SER A 7 -5.56 19.08 13.82
C SER A 7 -4.42 18.09 13.54
N VAL A 8 -4.64 16.79 13.77
CA VAL A 8 -3.65 15.75 13.46
C VAL A 8 -3.48 15.59 11.94
N LEU A 9 -4.58 15.68 11.19
CA LEU A 9 -4.53 15.67 9.73
C LEU A 9 -3.86 16.92 9.17
N ASP A 10 -4.08 18.09 9.76
CA ASP A 10 -3.48 19.37 9.36
C ASP A 10 -1.98 19.44 9.74
N GLU A 11 -1.57 18.89 10.88
CA GLU A 11 -0.15 18.72 11.25
C GLU A 11 0.56 17.74 10.31
N GLN A 12 -0.09 16.65 9.91
CA GLN A 12 0.45 15.74 8.90
C GLN A 12 0.44 16.35 7.50
N ALA A 13 -0.54 17.19 7.17
CA ALA A 13 -0.66 17.87 5.87
C ALA A 13 0.40 18.96 5.63
N ASN A 14 1.08 19.43 6.67
CA ASN A 14 2.24 20.34 6.58
C ASN A 14 3.60 19.62 6.50
N ASP A 15 3.63 18.28 6.56
CA ASP A 15 4.83 17.50 6.28
C ASP A 15 5.21 17.63 4.79
N LYS A 16 6.48 17.89 4.49
CA LYS A 16 7.02 17.89 3.13
C LYS A 16 6.61 16.61 2.37
N ASN A 17 6.57 15.47 3.07
CA ASN A 17 6.17 14.19 2.47
C ASN A 17 4.70 14.13 2.06
N SER A 18 3.79 14.74 2.84
CA SER A 18 2.36 14.74 2.53
C SER A 18 2.04 15.67 1.37
N VAL A 19 2.75 16.79 1.26
CA VAL A 19 2.70 17.67 0.07
C VAL A 19 3.19 16.92 -1.17
N MET A 20 4.29 16.17 -1.08
CA MET A 20 4.80 15.36 -2.21
C MET A 20 3.82 14.27 -2.64
N LEU A 21 3.23 13.53 -1.68
CA LEU A 21 2.23 12.51 -1.99
C LEU A 21 0.95 13.11 -2.58
N ARG A 22 0.48 14.26 -2.07
CA ARG A 22 -0.72 14.94 -2.57
C ARG A 22 -0.60 15.40 -4.02
N ASN A 23 0.59 15.84 -4.41
CA ASN A 23 0.87 16.30 -5.77
C ASN A 23 1.33 15.17 -6.71
N SER A 24 1.42 13.94 -6.21
CA SER A 24 1.83 12.80 -7.02
C SER A 24 0.77 12.44 -8.07
N LYS A 25 1.24 11.94 -9.21
CA LYS A 25 0.41 11.46 -10.30
C LYS A 25 0.21 9.97 -10.17
N ILE A 26 -1.05 9.56 -10.23
CA ILE A 26 -1.47 8.15 -10.26
C ILE A 26 -2.09 7.89 -11.62
N ARG A 27 -1.65 6.82 -12.28
CA ARG A 27 -2.21 6.42 -13.57
C ARG A 27 -2.30 4.90 -13.64
N PHE A 28 -3.52 4.38 -13.57
CA PHE A 28 -3.80 3.02 -14.01
C PHE A 28 -5.24 2.85 -14.50
N ASN A 29 -5.45 1.89 -15.40
CA ASN A 29 -6.76 1.52 -15.93
C ASN A 29 -7.01 0.00 -15.93
N HIS A 30 -6.02 -0.80 -15.54
CA HIS A 30 -6.12 -2.24 -15.39
C HIS A 30 -5.17 -2.74 -14.31
N PHE A 31 -5.38 -3.99 -13.91
CA PHE A 31 -4.50 -4.72 -13.02
C PHE A 31 -3.66 -5.72 -13.81
N ALA A 32 -2.36 -5.78 -13.53
CA ALA A 32 -1.42 -6.70 -14.14
C ALA A 32 -0.86 -7.65 -13.08
N TYR A 33 -1.13 -8.95 -13.24
CA TYR A 33 -0.55 -9.97 -12.38
C TYR A 33 0.93 -10.21 -12.70
N VAL A 34 1.72 -10.36 -11.63
CA VAL A 34 3.12 -10.75 -11.70
C VAL A 34 3.39 -11.94 -10.77
N ASP A 35 4.21 -12.87 -11.23
CA ASP A 35 4.68 -14.03 -10.45
C ASP A 35 6.05 -13.81 -9.79
N PHE A 36 6.63 -12.62 -9.97
CA PHE A 36 7.89 -12.18 -9.37
C PHE A 36 7.69 -11.02 -8.38
N THR A 37 8.76 -10.63 -7.67
CA THR A 37 8.77 -9.43 -6.82
C THR A 37 9.15 -8.21 -7.68
N PRO A 38 8.28 -7.19 -7.84
CA PRO A 38 8.60 -6.03 -8.67
C PRO A 38 9.80 -5.24 -8.17
N THR A 39 10.65 -4.81 -9.09
CA THR A 39 11.74 -3.84 -8.83
C THR A 39 11.27 -2.41 -9.09
N ARG A 40 12.09 -1.41 -8.75
CA ARG A 40 11.84 0.00 -9.12
C ARG A 40 11.63 0.18 -10.64
N MET A 41 12.45 -0.48 -11.45
CA MET A 41 12.33 -0.41 -12.91
C MET A 41 11.02 -1.03 -13.41
N ASP A 42 10.56 -2.10 -12.77
CA ASP A 42 9.24 -2.66 -13.09
C ASP A 42 8.13 -1.65 -12.77
N LEU A 43 8.20 -0.98 -11.62
CA LEU A 43 7.22 0.05 -11.25
C LEU A 43 7.14 1.16 -12.32
N ILE A 44 8.27 1.60 -12.89
CA ILE A 44 8.29 2.59 -13.98
C ILE A 44 7.56 2.04 -15.21
N ASN A 45 7.87 0.81 -15.61
CA ASN A 45 7.24 0.16 -16.75
C ASN A 45 5.72 0.04 -16.56
N TYR A 46 5.27 -0.36 -15.37
CA TYR A 46 3.85 -0.46 -15.06
C TYR A 46 3.16 0.91 -14.94
N PHE A 47 3.86 1.95 -14.46
CA PHE A 47 3.34 3.33 -14.48
C PHE A 47 3.04 3.81 -15.90
N PHE A 48 3.99 3.67 -16.83
CA PHE A 48 3.81 4.07 -18.23
C PHE A 48 2.75 3.22 -18.96
N ARG A 49 2.62 1.94 -18.60
CA ARG A 49 1.55 1.08 -19.09
C ARG A 49 0.18 1.42 -18.53
N GLY A 50 0.10 2.26 -17.48
CA GLY A 50 -1.14 2.53 -16.78
C GLY A 50 -1.68 1.29 -16.07
N ALA A 51 -0.82 0.56 -15.36
CA ALA A 51 -1.17 -0.69 -14.71
C ALA A 51 -0.88 -0.64 -13.20
N ALA A 52 -1.84 -1.07 -12.40
CA ALA A 52 -1.59 -1.48 -11.02
C ALA A 52 -1.10 -2.93 -11.00
N ILE A 53 -0.21 -3.27 -10.09
CA ILE A 53 0.42 -4.59 -10.03
C ILE A 53 -0.29 -5.44 -8.99
N LEU A 54 -0.78 -6.60 -9.41
CA LEU A 54 -1.22 -7.68 -8.53
C LEU A 54 0.00 -8.54 -8.22
N CYS A 55 0.46 -8.48 -6.97
CA CYS A 55 1.65 -9.20 -6.57
C CYS A 55 1.40 -10.71 -6.53
N LYS A 56 2.49 -11.48 -6.65
CA LYS A 56 2.44 -12.92 -6.47
C LYS A 56 1.85 -13.29 -5.12
N ARG A 57 1.25 -14.48 -5.05
CA ARG A 57 0.73 -15.01 -3.79
C ARG A 57 1.87 -15.07 -2.75
N ASN A 58 1.56 -14.66 -1.53
CA ASN A 58 2.50 -14.60 -0.41
C ASN A 58 3.66 -13.62 -0.59
N GLN A 59 3.58 -12.65 -1.50
CA GLN A 59 4.51 -11.51 -1.54
C GLN A 59 4.63 -10.90 -0.13
N LYS A 60 5.81 -10.48 0.31
CA LYS A 60 5.91 -9.92 1.68
C LYS A 60 5.19 -8.59 1.74
N GLY A 61 4.32 -8.44 2.75
CA GLY A 61 3.80 -7.13 3.16
C GLY A 61 2.80 -6.43 2.24
N THR A 62 2.62 -6.90 1.01
CA THR A 62 1.74 -6.26 0.03
C THR A 62 1.07 -7.31 -0.87
N ASP A 63 -0.12 -6.98 -1.35
CA ASP A 63 -0.88 -7.79 -2.30
C ASP A 63 -1.14 -7.00 -3.60
N LEU A 64 -1.23 -5.66 -3.51
CA LEU A 64 -1.23 -4.76 -4.68
C LEU A 64 -0.23 -3.62 -4.55
N LEU A 65 0.34 -3.22 -5.69
CA LEU A 65 1.14 -2.01 -5.82
C LEU A 65 0.55 -1.10 -6.89
N ILE A 66 0.40 0.18 -6.56
CA ILE A 66 0.02 1.20 -7.54
C ILE A 66 1.22 2.13 -7.71
N PRO A 67 1.90 2.11 -8.87
CA PRO A 67 2.99 3.04 -9.15
C PRO A 67 2.49 4.49 -9.12
N ILE A 68 3.27 5.39 -8.53
CA ILE A 68 2.98 6.83 -8.47
C ILE A 68 4.21 7.64 -8.85
N ALA A 69 4.02 8.74 -9.59
CA ALA A 69 5.11 9.62 -10.00
C ALA A 69 5.05 10.95 -9.24
N MET A 70 6.15 11.33 -8.60
CA MET A 70 6.33 12.59 -7.85
C MET A 70 6.99 13.64 -8.74
N VAL A 71 6.26 14.03 -9.79
CA VAL A 71 6.73 15.00 -10.78
C VAL A 71 6.08 16.37 -10.55
N GLN A 72 6.81 17.46 -10.84
CA GLN A 72 6.30 18.82 -10.65
C GLN A 72 5.28 19.22 -11.73
N ASP A 73 5.47 18.71 -12.95
CA ASP A 73 4.66 18.99 -14.13
C ASP A 73 4.59 17.77 -15.06
N ASP A 74 3.90 17.89 -16.20
CA ASP A 74 3.77 16.82 -17.22
C ASP A 74 5.03 16.67 -18.10
N GLU A 75 5.96 17.61 -18.05
CA GLU A 75 7.18 17.62 -18.86
C GLU A 75 8.35 16.92 -18.15
N THR A 76 8.31 16.87 -16.82
CA THR A 76 9.32 16.19 -15.99
C THR A 76 9.34 14.69 -16.31
N PRO A 77 10.48 14.14 -16.77
CA PRO A 77 10.60 12.71 -17.03
C PRO A 77 10.38 11.87 -15.77
N VAL A 78 9.61 10.79 -15.88
CA VAL A 78 9.48 9.81 -14.79
C VAL A 78 10.70 8.91 -14.79
N THR A 79 11.43 8.90 -13.69
CA THR A 79 12.67 8.14 -13.48
C THR A 79 12.59 7.36 -12.18
N GLU A 80 13.61 6.54 -11.88
CA GLU A 80 13.66 5.87 -10.58
C GLU A 80 13.66 6.89 -9.44
N ASP A 81 14.32 8.05 -9.57
CA ASP A 81 14.45 9.02 -8.48
C ASP A 81 13.16 9.75 -8.10
N ASN A 82 12.12 9.68 -8.93
CA ASN A 82 10.84 10.34 -8.68
C ASN A 82 9.63 9.40 -8.74
N LEU A 83 9.87 8.09 -8.85
CA LEU A 83 8.81 7.09 -8.81
C LEU A 83 8.73 6.42 -7.43
N SER A 84 7.53 6.40 -6.87
CA SER A 84 7.19 5.67 -5.65
C SER A 84 5.99 4.76 -5.90
N PHE A 85 5.34 4.30 -4.83
CA PHE A 85 4.19 3.42 -4.92
C PHE A 85 3.21 3.64 -3.77
N ILE A 86 1.97 3.20 -4.00
CA ILE A 86 1.00 2.88 -2.96
C ILE A 86 1.04 1.36 -2.78
N SER A 87 1.33 0.90 -1.56
CA SER A 87 1.27 -0.51 -1.19
C SER A 87 -0.07 -0.79 -0.53
N ILE A 88 -0.77 -1.83 -0.99
CA ILE A 88 -2.04 -2.24 -0.42
C ILE A 88 -1.91 -3.69 0.05
N GLN A 89 -2.14 -3.89 1.34
CA GLN A 89 -2.22 -5.20 1.94
C GLN A 89 -3.66 -5.49 2.37
N VAL A 90 -4.19 -6.63 1.96
CA VAL A 90 -5.53 -7.08 2.32
C VAL A 90 -5.41 -8.36 3.14
N ARG A 91 -5.98 -8.31 4.35
CA ARG A 91 -6.13 -9.48 5.20
C ARG A 91 -7.59 -9.84 5.34
N ASN A 92 -7.85 -11.14 5.31
CA ASN A 92 -9.13 -11.70 5.67
C ASN A 92 -8.97 -12.37 7.04
N ARG A 93 -9.50 -11.77 8.10
CA ARG A 93 -9.54 -12.41 9.42
C ARG A 93 -10.90 -13.05 9.60
N ALA A 94 -10.92 -14.35 9.88
CA ALA A 94 -12.12 -15.07 10.30
C ALA A 94 -12.57 -14.67 11.73
N ASP A 95 -11.66 -14.08 12.51
CA ASP A 95 -11.87 -13.77 13.92
C ASP A 95 -11.90 -12.25 14.16
N ASP A 96 -12.87 -11.58 13.56
CA ASP A 96 -13.30 -10.25 14.02
C ASP A 96 -14.34 -10.43 15.15
N GLY A 97 -13.96 -11.19 16.18
CA GLY A 97 -14.59 -11.11 17.49
C GLY A 97 -14.50 -9.67 17.99
N LYS A 98 -15.58 -9.15 18.58
CA LYS A 98 -15.62 -7.77 19.08
C LYS A 98 -14.41 -7.53 20.00
N PRO A 99 -13.61 -6.47 19.77
CA PRO A 99 -12.42 -6.24 20.57
C PRO A 99 -12.81 -6.07 22.04
N THR A 100 -12.37 -6.99 22.89
CA THR A 100 -12.32 -6.82 24.35
C THR A 100 -11.18 -5.85 24.70
N GLY A 101 -11.23 -5.25 25.89
CA GLY A 101 -10.37 -4.12 26.26
C GLY A 101 -8.86 -4.33 26.05
N ASP A 102 -8.38 -5.56 26.18
CA ASP A 102 -6.98 -5.96 25.97
C ASP A 102 -6.60 -6.08 24.48
N GLU A 103 -7.57 -6.35 23.60
CA GLU A 103 -7.36 -6.47 22.16
C GLU A 103 -7.07 -5.12 21.52
N ILE A 104 -7.50 -3.99 22.11
CA ILE A 104 -7.20 -2.64 21.60
C ILE A 104 -5.67 -2.38 21.64
N GLU A 105 -4.96 -2.84 22.67
CA GLU A 105 -3.49 -2.73 22.72
C GLU A 105 -2.81 -3.67 21.72
N VAL A 106 -3.33 -4.88 21.54
CA VAL A 106 -2.86 -5.82 20.53
C VAL A 106 -3.06 -5.25 19.12
N PHE A 107 -4.21 -4.63 18.83
CA PHE A 107 -4.49 -3.93 17.58
C PHE A 107 -3.55 -2.74 17.35
N LYS A 108 -3.20 -1.99 18.40
CA LYS A 108 -2.22 -0.89 18.32
C LYS A 108 -0.81 -1.41 18.01
N ARG A 109 -0.35 -2.48 18.68
CA ARG A 109 0.95 -3.12 18.40
C ARG A 109 1.00 -3.69 16.98
N GLN A 110 -0.06 -4.36 16.55
CA GLN A 110 -0.19 -4.88 15.19
C GLN A 110 -0.19 -3.76 14.14
N ARG A 111 -0.77 -2.59 14.42
CA ARG A 111 -0.65 -1.42 13.54
C ARG A 111 0.80 -1.00 13.33
N THR A 112 1.57 -0.91 14.41
CA THR A 112 3.00 -0.58 14.35
C THR A 112 3.77 -1.62 13.53
N ASP A 113 3.52 -2.91 13.76
CA ASP A 113 4.16 -3.99 12.99
C ASP A 113 3.75 -3.99 11.52
N ASN A 114 2.48 -3.67 11.21
CA ASN A 114 1.98 -3.63 9.84
C ASN A 114 2.56 -2.45 9.06
N ILE A 115 2.83 -1.31 9.70
CA ILE A 115 3.53 -0.19 9.08
C ILE A 115 4.94 -0.61 8.65
N PHE A 116 5.70 -1.29 9.52
CA PHE A 116 7.02 -1.82 9.14
C PHE A 116 6.95 -2.82 8.00
N LYS A 117 5.89 -3.64 7.96
CA LYS A 117 5.65 -4.65 6.92
C LYS A 117 5.26 -4.07 5.56
N GLN A 118 5.07 -2.77 5.43
CA GLN A 118 4.80 -2.13 4.13
C GLN A 118 5.95 -1.25 3.65
N THR A 119 7.09 -1.28 4.35
CA THR A 119 8.30 -0.57 3.90
C THR A 119 8.82 -1.15 2.59
N ALA A 120 9.35 -0.30 1.70
CA ALA A 120 9.94 -0.70 0.42
C ALA A 120 10.94 -1.87 0.56
N ARG A 121 11.71 -1.86 1.65
CA ARG A 121 12.65 -2.93 2.02
C ARG A 121 11.95 -4.22 2.43
N TYR A 122 10.93 -4.14 3.28
CA TYR A 122 10.23 -5.35 3.72
C TYR A 122 9.48 -6.04 2.59
N ILE A 123 8.89 -5.25 1.69
CA ILE A 123 8.20 -5.75 0.50
C ILE A 123 9.16 -6.08 -0.66
N GLU A 124 10.46 -5.88 -0.45
CA GLU A 124 11.56 -6.29 -1.35
C GLU A 124 11.56 -5.59 -2.72
N ILE A 125 10.92 -4.42 -2.83
CA ILE A 125 10.98 -3.59 -4.05
C ILE A 125 12.31 -2.85 -4.16
N ASP A 126 12.82 -2.39 -3.02
CA ASP A 126 14.04 -1.60 -2.93
C ASP A 126 14.72 -1.82 -1.58
N ASN A 127 16.02 -2.12 -1.61
CA ASN A 127 16.83 -2.41 -0.44
C ASN A 127 17.56 -1.17 0.14
N SER A 128 17.39 0.00 -0.45
CA SER A 128 17.95 1.26 0.05
C SER A 128 17.46 1.60 1.46
N VAL A 129 18.35 2.18 2.27
CA VAL A 129 18.07 2.57 3.65
C VAL A 129 18.64 3.98 3.90
N PRO A 130 17.80 4.99 4.16
CA PRO A 130 16.33 4.97 4.00
C PRO A 130 15.93 4.88 2.53
N PHE A 131 14.72 4.38 2.26
CA PHE A 131 14.11 4.51 0.94
C PHE A 131 13.94 6.00 0.61
N PRO A 132 14.34 6.48 -0.58
CA PRO A 132 14.59 7.90 -0.82
C PRO A 132 13.31 8.74 -1.00
N LEU A 133 12.14 8.10 -1.16
CA LEU A 133 10.88 8.77 -1.47
C LEU A 133 9.78 8.43 -0.46
N PRO A 134 8.81 9.33 -0.19
CA PRO A 134 7.65 8.94 0.57
C PRO A 134 6.83 7.88 -0.19
N TYR A 135 6.11 7.02 0.52
CA TYR A 135 5.18 6.04 -0.04
C TYR A 135 3.96 5.94 0.87
N LEU A 136 2.85 5.45 0.32
CA LEU A 136 1.62 5.26 1.08
C LEU A 136 1.35 3.77 1.28
N GLY A 137 1.29 3.35 2.55
CA GLY A 137 0.85 2.02 2.92
C GLY A 137 -0.63 2.00 3.32
N ILE A 138 -1.43 1.17 2.67
CA ILE A 138 -2.84 0.93 3.00
C ILE A 138 -2.96 -0.50 3.51
N TYR A 139 -3.54 -0.65 4.69
CA TYR A 139 -3.88 -1.95 5.26
C TYR A 139 -5.41 -2.06 5.35
N MET A 140 -5.97 -3.12 4.77
CA MET A 140 -7.41 -3.40 4.77
C MET A 140 -7.69 -4.75 5.45
N SER A 141 -8.72 -4.78 6.30
CA SER A 141 -9.33 -6.01 6.83
C SER A 141 -10.77 -6.06 6.36
N LEU A 142 -11.18 -7.17 5.74
CA LEU A 142 -12.51 -7.30 5.12
C LEU A 142 -13.53 -8.09 5.96
N GLY A 143 -13.15 -8.54 7.16
CA GLY A 143 -14.04 -9.10 8.17
C GLY A 143 -14.94 -10.25 7.70
N VAL A 144 -14.47 -11.07 6.75
CA VAL A 144 -15.24 -12.22 6.32
C VAL A 144 -15.17 -13.29 7.41
N ALA A 145 -16.32 -13.59 8.02
CA ALA A 145 -16.46 -14.42 9.22
C ALA A 145 -16.11 -15.91 9.06
N SER A 146 -15.66 -16.35 7.88
CA SER A 146 -15.39 -17.75 7.57
C SER A 146 -14.07 -17.87 6.81
N GLU A 147 -13.22 -18.78 7.28
CA GLU A 147 -11.94 -19.14 6.65
C GLU A 147 -12.09 -19.67 5.20
N ASP A 148 -13.31 -20.07 4.82
CA ASP A 148 -13.63 -20.67 3.52
C ASP A 148 -14.23 -19.67 2.52
N ILE A 149 -14.48 -18.42 2.93
CA ILE A 149 -15.07 -17.40 2.06
C ILE A 149 -14.01 -16.35 1.73
N GLU A 150 -13.49 -16.41 0.50
CA GLU A 150 -12.74 -15.30 -0.08
C GLU A 150 -13.72 -14.14 -0.35
N CYS A 151 -13.33 -12.88 -0.06
CA CYS A 151 -14.18 -11.76 -0.44
C CYS A 151 -14.31 -11.76 -1.96
N GLN A 152 -15.54 -11.90 -2.46
CA GLN A 152 -15.83 -11.85 -3.89
C GLN A 152 -15.24 -10.58 -4.52
N CYS A 153 -15.30 -9.46 -3.79
CA CYS A 153 -14.69 -8.20 -4.17
C CYS A 153 -13.18 -8.28 -4.47
N MET A 154 -12.44 -9.11 -3.72
CA MET A 154 -11.01 -9.31 -3.89
C MET A 154 -10.71 -10.31 -5.02
N LEU A 155 -11.55 -11.34 -5.15
CA LEU A 155 -11.51 -12.27 -6.26
C LEU A 155 -11.73 -11.60 -7.61
N ASP A 156 -12.70 -10.68 -7.68
CA ASP A 156 -13.05 -9.95 -8.91
C ASP A 156 -11.88 -9.07 -9.39
N ILE A 157 -11.05 -8.58 -8.47
CA ILE A 157 -9.81 -7.84 -8.78
C ILE A 157 -8.57 -8.74 -8.84
N GLY A 158 -8.73 -10.07 -8.75
CA GLY A 158 -7.65 -11.05 -8.90
C GLY A 158 -6.72 -11.19 -7.69
N VAL A 159 -7.07 -10.60 -6.54
CA VAL A 159 -6.27 -10.70 -5.31
C VAL A 159 -6.69 -11.94 -4.53
N LYS A 160 -5.75 -12.89 -4.43
CA LYS A 160 -5.91 -14.04 -3.54
C LYS A 160 -5.52 -13.62 -2.14
N THR A 161 -6.51 -13.43 -1.26
CA THR A 161 -6.25 -13.07 0.13
C THR A 161 -5.46 -14.17 0.83
N ARG A 162 -4.60 -13.79 1.77
CA ARG A 162 -3.86 -14.76 2.57
C ARG A 162 -4.81 -15.45 3.53
N LYS A 163 -4.66 -16.78 3.63
CA LYS A 163 -5.16 -17.57 4.74
C LYS A 163 -4.32 -17.27 5.98
#